data_AF-A0A537DXL3-F1
#
_entry.id   AF-A0A537DXL3-F1
#
_cell.length_a   1.000
_cell.length_b   1.000
_cell.length_c   1.000
_cell.angle_alpha   90.00
_cell.angle_beta   90.00
_cell.angle_gamma   90.00
#
_symmetry.space_group_name_H-M   'P 1'
#
loop_
_entity.id
_entity.type
_entity.pdbx_description
1 polymer ?
#
loop_
_entity_poly.entity_id
_entity_poly.type
_entity_poly.pdbx_seq_one_letter_code
_entity_poly.pdbx_strand_id
1 'polypeptide(L)'
;MDLHIGFYLAALKEFLGTRTPLRVAVSDIGSNAARPVVLSGVVEKLQSAHKKVKIGIDQDRKQGRGYYGELCFKIYATDPTGKERELVDGGDVNWTQKLLNNAKERLIISGCGSERLCELFEPAASRKSA
;
A
#
# COMPACT_ATOMS: atom_id res chain seq x y z
N MET A 1 8.67 2.54 5.53
CA MET A 1 7.49 2.56 4.63
C MET A 1 7.42 1.25 3.87
N ASP A 2 8.48 0.92 3.13
CA ASP A 2 8.77 -0.39 2.54
C ASP A 2 8.43 -1.59 3.44
N LEU A 3 8.89 -1.65 4.69
CA LEU A 3 8.56 -2.75 5.62
C LEU A 3 7.05 -2.87 5.87
N HIS A 4 6.37 -1.73 6.02
CA HIS A 4 4.93 -1.66 6.29
C HIS A 4 4.11 -2.13 5.08
N ILE A 5 4.50 -1.70 3.88
CA ILE A 5 3.92 -2.17 2.62
C ILE A 5 4.19 -3.67 2.44
N GLY A 6 5.42 -4.12 2.72
CA GLY A 6 5.83 -5.52 2.63
C GLY A 6 5.01 -6.43 3.54
N PHE A 7 4.69 -5.99 4.76
CA PHE A 7 3.79 -6.70 5.66
C PHE A 7 2.42 -6.95 5.03
N TYR A 8 1.77 -5.91 4.47
CA TYR A 8 0.47 -6.09 3.82
C TYR A 8 0.56 -6.94 2.56
N LEU A 9 1.63 -6.82 1.77
CA LEU A 9 1.81 -7.69 0.61
C LEU A 9 1.96 -9.16 1.01
N ALA A 10 2.61 -9.45 2.14
CA ALA A 10 2.68 -10.80 2.67
C ALA A 10 1.30 -11.28 3.14
N ALA A 11 0.61 -10.50 3.97
CA ALA A 11 -0.71 -10.85 4.50
C ALA A 11 -1.76 -11.04 3.38
N LEU A 12 -1.77 -10.15 2.39
CA LEU A 12 -2.69 -10.25 1.25
C LEU A 12 -2.37 -11.44 0.35
N LYS A 13 -1.09 -11.79 0.14
CA LYS A 13 -0.73 -12.99 -0.64
C LYS A 13 -1.14 -14.28 0.08
N GLU A 14 -1.01 -14.31 1.40
CA GLU A 14 -1.47 -15.44 2.20
C GLU A 14 -3.00 -15.60 2.09
N PHE A 15 -3.73 -14.49 2.23
CA PHE A 15 -5.19 -14.53 2.15
C PHE A 15 -5.73 -14.78 0.73
N LEU A 16 -5.23 -14.04 -0.27
CA LEU A 16 -5.75 -14.06 -1.65
C LEU A 16 -5.13 -15.15 -2.52
N GLY A 17 -4.04 -15.76 -2.06
CA GLY A 17 -3.21 -16.67 -2.83
C GLY A 17 -2.31 -15.96 -3.84
N THR A 18 -1.41 -16.74 -4.46
CA THR A 18 -0.35 -16.22 -5.34
C THR A 18 -0.81 -15.86 -6.76
N ARG A 19 -2.05 -16.23 -7.12
CA ARG A 19 -2.62 -15.98 -8.46
C ARG A 19 -3.32 -14.62 -8.57
N THR A 20 -3.73 -14.03 -7.46
CA THR A 20 -4.44 -12.76 -7.45
C THR A 20 -3.45 -11.61 -7.76
N PRO A 21 -3.62 -10.87 -8.87
CA PRO A 21 -2.73 -9.78 -9.21
C PRO A 21 -2.80 -8.67 -8.17
N LEU A 22 -1.63 -8.20 -7.72
CA LEU A 22 -1.49 -7.09 -6.78
C LEU A 22 -0.76 -5.93 -7.44
N ARG A 23 -1.17 -4.71 -7.11
CA ARG A 23 -0.49 -3.47 -7.48
C ARG A 23 -0.28 -2.58 -6.26
N VAL A 24 0.88 -1.95 -6.18
CA VAL A 24 1.18 -0.90 -5.19
C VAL A 24 1.42 0.40 -5.93
N ALA A 25 0.73 1.45 -5.48
CA ALA A 25 1.00 2.82 -5.90
C ALA A 25 1.60 3.57 -4.71
N VAL A 26 2.78 4.16 -4.88
CA VAL A 26 3.40 5.05 -3.90
C VAL A 26 3.29 6.48 -4.41
N SER A 27 2.86 7.40 -3.56
CA SER A 27 2.68 8.81 -3.90
C SER A 27 3.60 9.66 -3.04
N ASP A 28 4.43 10.47 -3.69
CA ASP A 28 5.30 11.45 -3.03
C ASP A 28 4.61 12.81 -3.02
N ILE A 29 3.73 13.02 -2.03
CA ILE A 29 2.86 14.19 -1.98
C ILE A 29 3.55 15.43 -1.40
N GLY A 30 4.69 15.26 -0.71
CA GLY A 30 5.53 16.36 -0.21
C GLY A 30 6.33 17.07 -1.31
N SER A 31 6.25 16.59 -2.55
CA SER A 31 6.94 17.14 -3.71
C SER A 31 5.99 17.19 -4.92
N ASN A 32 6.32 18.02 -5.91
CA ASN A 32 5.61 18.05 -7.19
C ASN A 32 5.98 16.87 -8.11
N ALA A 33 7.16 16.28 -7.90
CA ALA A 33 7.64 15.10 -8.61
C ALA A 33 8.25 14.10 -7.63
N ALA A 34 8.19 12.81 -7.96
CA ALA A 34 8.76 11.76 -7.11
C ALA A 34 10.26 11.97 -6.91
N ARG A 35 10.66 12.13 -5.64
CA ARG A 35 12.06 12.35 -5.28
C ARG A 35 12.89 11.09 -5.59
N PRO A 36 14.14 11.22 -6.08
CA PRO A 36 15.01 10.06 -6.36
C PRO A 36 15.21 9.11 -5.16
N VAL A 37 15.19 9.66 -3.94
CA VAL A 37 15.29 8.87 -2.70
C VAL A 37 14.06 8.00 -2.44
N VAL A 38 12.87 8.40 -2.93
CA VAL A 38 11.64 7.60 -2.81
C VAL A 38 11.66 6.47 -3.84
N LEU A 39 12.11 6.76 -5.06
CA LEU A 39 12.28 5.77 -6.12
C LEU A 39 13.23 4.65 -5.68
N SER A 40 14.48 4.99 -5.36
CA SER A 40 15.48 4.00 -4.97
C SER A 40 15.24 3.43 -3.56
N GLY A 41 14.80 4.27 -2.62
CA GLY A 41 14.65 3.89 -1.21
C GLY A 41 13.40 3.08 -0.89
N VAL A 42 12.34 3.15 -1.72
CA VAL A 42 11.07 2.48 -1.48
C VAL A 42 10.63 1.65 -2.69
N VAL A 43 10.48 2.28 -3.87
CA VAL A 43 9.87 1.62 -5.05
C VAL A 43 10.76 0.48 -5.55
N GLU A 44 12.03 0.75 -5.83
CA GLU A 44 12.97 -0.25 -6.36
C GLU A 44 13.21 -1.40 -5.36
N LYS A 45 13.29 -1.09 -4.05
CA LYS A 45 13.41 -2.11 -3.01
C LYS A 45 12.20 -3.05 -3.00
N LEU A 46 10.99 -2.50 -3.05
CA LEU A 46 9.75 -3.28 -3.10
C LEU A 46 9.67 -4.10 -4.39
N GLN A 47 10.02 -3.51 -5.54
CA GLN A 47 10.07 -4.22 -6.82
C GLN A 47 11.06 -5.39 -6.77
N SER A 48 12.21 -5.21 -6.11
CA SER A 48 13.20 -6.27 -5.92
C SER A 48 12.67 -7.40 -5.05
N ALA A 49 12.03 -7.07 -3.92
CA ALA A 49 11.47 -8.05 -2.99
C ALA A 49 10.19 -8.74 -3.50
N HIS A 50 9.46 -8.14 -4.45
CA HIS A 50 8.14 -8.59 -4.87
C HIS A 50 7.96 -8.62 -6.39
N LYS A 51 8.75 -9.45 -7.08
CA LYS A 51 8.81 -9.56 -8.55
C LYS A 51 7.47 -9.76 -9.28
N LYS A 52 6.45 -10.30 -8.61
CA LYS A 52 5.11 -10.56 -9.19
C LYS A 52 4.08 -9.45 -8.92
N VAL A 53 4.46 -8.39 -8.19
CA VAL A 53 3.58 -7.28 -7.83
C VAL A 53 3.96 -6.08 -8.68
N LYS A 54 2.95 -5.44 -9.30
CA LYS A 54 3.18 -4.19 -10.05
C LYS A 54 3.38 -3.06 -9.04
N ILE A 55 4.57 -2.47 -8.97
CA ILE A 55 4.87 -1.42 -7.98
C ILE A 55 5.39 -0.21 -8.72
N GLY A 56 4.86 0.98 -8.42
CA GLY A 56 5.26 2.21 -9.07
C GLY A 56 4.81 3.47 -8.35
N ILE A 57 5.18 4.61 -8.91
CA ILE A 57 4.76 5.93 -8.44
C ILE A 57 3.39 6.29 -9.01
N ASP A 58 2.54 6.88 -8.17
CA ASP A 58 1.34 7.61 -8.57
C ASP A 58 1.44 9.04 -8.03
N GLN A 59 2.00 9.94 -8.84
CA GLN A 59 2.17 11.33 -8.46
C GLN A 59 0.86 12.14 -8.60
N ASP A 60 -0.03 11.68 -9.48
CA ASP A 60 -1.30 12.35 -9.79
C ASP A 60 -2.39 12.08 -8.75
N ARG A 61 -2.11 11.21 -7.76
CA ARG A 61 -2.99 10.93 -6.63
C ARG A 61 -3.48 12.23 -5.98
N LYS A 62 -4.79 12.48 -6.09
CA LYS A 62 -5.47 13.61 -5.42
C LYS A 62 -5.88 13.28 -3.98
N GLN A 63 -6.34 12.04 -3.76
CA GLN A 63 -6.86 11.60 -2.47
C GLN A 63 -5.76 11.48 -1.42
N GLY A 64 -6.01 11.88 -0.17
CA GLY A 64 -5.03 11.81 0.92
C GLY A 64 -4.02 12.98 0.96
N ARG A 65 -4.00 13.85 -0.06
CA ARG A 65 -3.26 15.14 0.00
C ARG A 65 -3.88 16.02 1.09
N GLY A 66 -3.03 16.61 1.93
CA GLY A 66 -3.47 17.40 3.10
C GLY A 66 -3.78 16.56 4.35
N TYR A 67 -3.91 15.24 4.21
CA TYR A 67 -4.05 14.32 5.35
C TYR A 67 -2.72 13.66 5.70
N TYR A 68 -2.09 12.99 4.73
CA TYR A 68 -0.74 12.45 4.88
C TYR A 68 0.29 13.57 4.75
N GLY A 69 1.47 13.38 5.33
CA GLY A 69 2.56 14.35 5.32
C GLY A 69 3.31 14.38 3.99
N GLU A 70 4.20 13.42 3.80
CA GLU A 70 5.17 13.39 2.70
C GLU A 70 4.89 12.26 1.70
N LEU A 71 4.60 11.07 2.20
CA LEU A 71 4.47 9.83 1.45
C LEU A 71 3.19 9.10 1.84
N CYS A 72 2.42 8.68 0.84
CA CYS A 72 1.32 7.75 1.04
C CYS A 72 1.34 6.65 -0.01
N PHE A 73 0.60 5.58 0.23
CA PHE A 73 0.55 4.44 -0.67
C PHE A 73 -0.85 3.82 -0.68
N LYS A 74 -1.14 3.09 -1.76
CA LYS A 74 -2.29 2.22 -1.86
C LYS A 74 -1.89 0.85 -2.36
N ILE A 75 -2.57 -0.17 -1.87
CA ILE A 75 -2.45 -1.54 -2.38
C ILE A 75 -3.79 -1.94 -2.99
N TYR A 76 -3.71 -2.42 -4.23
CA TYR A 76 -4.84 -2.86 -5.02
C TYR A 76 -4.72 -4.35 -5.31
N ALA A 77 -5.87 -5.02 -5.40
CA ALA A 77 -5.98 -6.36 -5.95
C ALA A 77 -6.98 -6.36 -7.11
N THR A 78 -6.72 -7.18 -8.12
CA THR A 78 -7.68 -7.43 -9.20
C THR A 78 -8.65 -8.52 -8.78
N ASP A 79 -9.94 -8.19 -8.69
CA ASP A 79 -11.00 -9.12 -8.31
C ASP A 79 -11.31 -10.14 -9.44
N PRO A 80 -12.11 -11.19 -9.18
CA PRO A 80 -12.47 -12.18 -10.21
C PRO A 80 -13.21 -11.60 -11.43
N THR A 81 -13.78 -10.40 -11.32
CA THR A 81 -14.43 -9.69 -12.44
C THR A 81 -13.42 -8.91 -13.30
N GLY A 82 -12.14 -8.93 -12.92
CA GLY A 82 -11.06 -8.22 -13.61
C GLY A 82 -10.91 -6.76 -13.18
N LYS A 83 -11.64 -6.31 -12.15
CA LYS A 83 -11.60 -4.91 -11.69
C LYS A 83 -10.59 -4.73 -10.57
N GLU A 84 -9.78 -3.66 -10.65
CA GLU A 84 -8.91 -3.28 -9.53
C GLU A 84 -9.73 -2.71 -8.37
N ARG A 85 -9.45 -3.24 -7.18
CA ARG A 85 -10.05 -2.85 -5.91
C ARG A 85 -8.96 -2.41 -4.97
N GLU A 86 -9.10 -1.19 -4.45
CA GLU A 86 -8.24 -0.71 -3.38
C GLU A 86 -8.56 -1.49 -2.10
N LEU A 87 -7.55 -2.12 -1.51
CA LEU A 87 -7.69 -2.88 -0.27
C LEU A 87 -7.02 -2.20 0.90
N VAL A 88 -5.89 -1.52 0.66
CA VAL A 88 -5.11 -0.85 1.71
C VAL A 88 -4.81 0.57 1.28
N ASP A 89 -4.94 1.51 2.21
CA ASP A 89 -4.42 2.87 2.10
C ASP A 89 -3.60 3.20 3.35
N GLY A 90 -2.53 3.97 3.20
CA GLY A 90 -1.68 4.35 4.30
C GLY A 90 -0.66 5.43 3.93
N GLY A 91 0.03 5.95 4.93
CA GLY A 91 0.98 7.04 4.76
C GLY A 91 1.54 7.56 6.07
N ASP A 92 2.46 8.51 5.99
CA ASP A 92 2.97 9.19 7.17
C ASP A 92 2.00 10.27 7.68
N VAL A 93 1.96 10.43 8.99
CA VAL A 93 1.16 11.45 9.68
C VAL A 93 1.93 12.04 10.85
N ASN A 94 1.57 13.25 11.26
CA ASN A 94 2.24 13.97 12.36
C ASN A 94 1.55 13.81 13.73
N TRP A 95 0.70 12.80 13.91
CA TRP A 95 -0.13 12.68 15.11
C TRP A 95 0.70 12.53 16.38
N THR A 96 1.68 11.63 16.40
CA THR A 96 2.55 11.44 17.57
C THR A 96 3.42 12.67 17.85
N GLN A 97 3.86 13.40 16.81
CA GLN A 97 4.58 14.66 16.99
C GLN A 97 3.72 15.68 17.75
N LYS A 98 2.43 15.78 17.41
CA LYS A 98 1.48 16.69 18.05
C LYS A 98 1.08 16.22 19.44
N LEU A 99 0.73 14.95 19.59
CA LEU A 99 0.24 14.38 20.86
C LEU A 99 1.32 14.33 21.93
N LEU A 100 2.58 14.12 21.55
CA LEU A 100 3.71 14.00 22.49
C LEU A 100 4.57 15.27 22.54
N ASN A 101 4.23 16.31 21.78
CA ASN A 101 5.01 17.54 21.63
C ASN A 101 6.50 17.29 21.31
N ASN A 102 6.78 16.33 20.42
CA ASN A 102 8.14 15.96 20.05
C ASN A 102 8.28 15.88 18.53
N ALA A 103 8.97 16.86 17.93
CA ALA A 103 9.18 16.94 16.48
C ALA A 103 10.02 15.78 15.90
N LYS A 104 10.68 14.98 16.75
CA LYS A 104 11.45 13.79 16.33
C LYS A 104 10.56 12.56 16.09
N GLU A 105 9.33 12.55 16.60
CA GLU A 105 8.42 11.42 16.41
C GLU A 105 8.09 11.19 14.93
N ARG A 106 7.92 9.94 14.53
CA ARG A 106 7.52 9.54 13.17
C ARG A 106 6.44 8.48 13.28
N LEU A 107 5.35 8.65 12.55
CA LEU A 107 4.25 7.70 12.54
C LEU A 107 3.84 7.39 11.10
N ILE A 108 3.78 6.10 10.78
CA ILE A 108 3.14 5.58 9.57
C ILE A 108 1.86 4.88 10.03
N ILE A 109 0.75 5.16 9.35
CA ILE A 109 -0.53 4.49 9.58
C ILE A 109 -1.00 3.81 8.29
N SER A 110 -1.94 2.88 8.45
CA SER A 110 -2.67 2.28 7.34
C SER A 110 -4.01 1.71 7.80
N GLY A 111 -4.92 1.53 6.86
CA GLY A 111 -6.15 0.77 7.03
C GLY A 111 -6.29 -0.26 5.92
N CYS A 112 -6.88 -1.42 6.26
CA CYS A 112 -7.28 -2.43 5.29
C CYS A 112 -8.81 -2.56 5.31
N GLY A 113 -9.45 -2.47 4.15
CA GLY A 113 -10.88 -2.67 4.02
C GLY A 113 -11.24 -4.15 4.12
N SER A 114 -11.37 -4.67 5.33
CA SER A 114 -11.70 -6.07 5.63
C SER A 114 -12.98 -6.54 4.97
N GLU A 115 -14.01 -5.71 4.99
CA GLU A 115 -15.33 -5.98 4.43
C GLU A 115 -15.21 -6.13 2.92
N ARG A 116 -14.54 -5.19 2.26
CA ARG A 116 -14.25 -5.25 0.83
C ARG A 116 -13.43 -6.48 0.46
N LEU A 117 -12.45 -6.85 1.30
CA LEU A 117 -11.63 -8.03 1.10
C LEU A 117 -12.49 -9.30 1.13
N CYS A 118 -13.34 -9.46 2.15
CA CYS A 118 -14.19 -10.64 2.34
C CYS A 118 -15.37 -10.69 1.36
N GLU A 119 -15.91 -9.56 0.92
CA GLU A 119 -17.03 -9.49 -0.02
C GLU A 119 -16.59 -9.75 -1.47
N LEU A 120 -15.39 -9.32 -1.86
CA LEU A 120 -14.95 -9.36 -3.25
C LEU A 120 -13.99 -10.50 -3.57
N PHE A 121 -13.44 -11.16 -2.55
CA PHE A 121 -12.43 -12.20 -2.72
C PHE A 121 -12.70 -13.42 -1.85
N GLU A 122 -12.52 -14.59 -2.43
CA GLU A 122 -12.48 -15.84 -1.67
C GLU A 122 -11.07 -16.11 -1.14
N PRO A 123 -10.94 -16.49 0.14
CA PRO A 123 -9.67 -16.92 0.72
C PRO A 123 -9.02 -18.04 -0.08
N ALA A 124 -7.69 -18.09 -0.12
CA ALA A 124 -6.94 -19.15 -0.78
C ALA A 124 -7.28 -20.53 -0.20
N ALA A 125 -7.51 -20.61 1.11
CA ALA A 125 -7.84 -21.85 1.81
C ALA A 125 -9.25 -22.40 1.47
N SER A 126 -10.18 -21.57 0.97
CA SER A 126 -11.54 -22.02 0.66
C SER A 126 -11.70 -22.57 -0.76
N ARG A 127 -10.71 -22.36 -1.64
CA ARG A 127 -10.73 -22.88 -3.02
C ARG A 127 -10.41 -24.37 -3.00
N LYS A 128 -11.44 -25.20 -2.84
CA LYS A 128 -11.34 -26.65 -3.09
C LYS A 128 -10.86 -26.86 -4.52
N SER A 129 -9.88 -27.74 -4.68
CA SER A 129 -9.36 -28.22 -5.97
C SER A 129 -10.53 -28.67 -6.85
N ALA A 130 -10.85 -27.85 -7.85
CA ALA A 130 -11.64 -28.26 -9.00
C ALA A 130 -10.80 -29.12 -9.94
#